data_AF-A0A2E2NWG0-F1
#
_entry.id   AF-A0A2E2NWG0-F1
#
_cell.length_a   1.000
_cell.length_b   1.000
_cell.length_c   1.000
_cell.angle_alpha   90.00
_cell.angle_beta   90.00
_cell.angle_gamma   90.00
#
_symmetry.space_group_name_H-M   'P 1'
#
loop_
_entity.id
_entity.type
_entity.pdbx_description
1 polymer ?
#
loop_
_entity_poly.entity_id
_entity_poly.type
_entity_poly.pdbx_seq_one_letter_code
_entity_poly.pdbx_strand_id
1 'polypeptide(L)'
;MNWLKETYRNPDEVIKSSIDNEMIRFEGYQESFVCIESMMTVCYNGSYTIRIDFKDGRFKFEPVRLIFNIPPSQNSAARDTELSLSDGSYMYKNNGKLRSMYSRYPNDVPELFNELIRSLLSYIEKGNEQSSNDDW
;
A
#
# COMPACT_ATOMS: atom_id res chain seq x y z
N MET A 1 19.07 -0.28 1.74
CA MET A 1 17.66 -0.70 1.59
C MET A 1 17.41 -1.29 0.20
N ASN A 2 17.93 -2.48 -0.09
CA ASN A 2 17.83 -3.08 -1.44
C ASN A 2 16.46 -3.74 -1.70
N TRP A 3 15.65 -4.00 -0.66
CA TRP A 3 14.27 -4.49 -0.81
C TRP A 3 13.45 -3.69 -1.83
N LEU A 4 13.49 -2.35 -1.79
CA LEU A 4 12.74 -1.53 -2.75
C LEU A 4 13.25 -1.69 -4.18
N LYS A 5 14.55 -1.91 -4.37
CA LYS A 5 15.17 -2.16 -5.68
C LYS A 5 14.79 -3.52 -6.25
N GLU A 6 14.49 -4.48 -5.38
CA GLU A 6 14.06 -5.82 -5.76
C GLU A 6 12.53 -5.91 -5.93
N THR A 7 11.78 -5.08 -5.20
CA THR A 7 10.31 -5.07 -5.21
C THR A 7 9.74 -4.26 -6.38
N TYR A 8 10.39 -3.16 -6.75
CA TYR A 8 9.90 -2.23 -7.76
C TYR A 8 10.81 -2.20 -8.97
N ARG A 9 10.21 -2.26 -10.17
CA ARG A 9 10.93 -2.21 -11.45
C ARG A 9 11.79 -0.94 -11.62
N ASN A 10 11.27 0.20 -11.15
CA ASN A 10 11.93 1.50 -11.22
C ASN A 10 12.00 2.12 -9.80
N PRO A 11 12.97 1.71 -8.96
CA PRO A 11 13.00 2.11 -7.55
C PRO A 11 13.21 3.61 -7.35
N ASP A 12 13.98 4.27 -8.22
CA ASP A 12 14.26 5.71 -8.12
C ASP A 12 13.03 6.59 -8.42
N GLU A 13 12.05 6.06 -9.16
CA GLU A 13 10.77 6.75 -9.41
C GLU A 13 9.79 6.61 -8.23
N VAL A 14 9.95 5.51 -7.47
CA VAL A 14 9.10 5.10 -6.36
C VAL A 14 9.56 5.74 -5.05
N ILE A 15 10.88 5.85 -4.81
CA ILE A 15 11.43 6.50 -3.62
C ILE A 15 11.20 8.00 -3.71
N LYS A 16 10.40 8.56 -2.79
CA LYS A 16 10.10 9.99 -2.73
C LYS A 16 11.03 10.74 -1.78
N SER A 17 11.53 10.05 -0.75
CA SER A 17 12.56 10.57 0.15
C SER A 17 13.22 9.44 0.93
N SER A 18 14.51 9.60 1.21
CA SER A 18 15.26 8.75 2.13
C SER A 18 16.14 9.60 3.03
N ILE A 19 16.18 9.28 4.31
CA ILE A 19 17.26 9.65 5.21
C ILE A 19 17.99 8.35 5.51
N ASP A 20 19.28 8.29 5.17
CA ASP A 20 20.05 7.05 5.25
C ASP A 20 19.88 6.38 6.62
N ASN A 21 19.42 5.13 6.59
CA ASN A 21 19.19 4.26 7.74
C ASN A 21 18.15 4.71 8.79
N GLU A 22 17.39 5.80 8.56
CA GLU A 22 16.38 6.26 9.52
C GLU A 22 14.96 6.15 8.97
N MET A 23 14.74 6.58 7.73
CA MET A 23 13.39 6.68 7.18
C MET A 23 13.40 6.51 5.66
N ILE A 24 12.40 5.79 5.18
CA ILE A 24 12.10 5.72 3.75
C ILE A 24 10.62 6.02 3.51
N ARG A 25 10.37 6.87 2.53
CA ARG A 25 9.03 7.10 1.97
C ARG A 25 9.04 6.75 0.50
N PHE A 26 8.08 5.92 0.10
CA PHE A 26 7.95 5.47 -1.28
C PHE A 26 6.49 5.44 -1.73
N GLU A 27 6.29 5.49 -3.04
CA GLU A 27 5.00 5.42 -3.71
C GLU A 27 4.95 4.20 -4.64
N GLY A 28 4.12 3.21 -4.30
CA GLY A 28 3.87 2.06 -5.16
C GLY A 28 2.60 2.26 -5.99
N TYR A 29 2.47 1.43 -7.03
CA TYR A 29 1.28 1.34 -7.87
C TYR A 29 0.70 -0.07 -7.83
N GLN A 30 -0.61 -0.18 -7.85
CA GLN A 30 -1.35 -1.44 -7.82
C GLN A 30 -2.44 -1.43 -8.88
N GLU A 31 -2.46 -2.47 -9.72
CA GLU A 31 -3.58 -2.75 -10.60
C GLU A 31 -4.75 -3.32 -9.79
N SER A 32 -5.98 -2.97 -10.16
CA SER A 32 -7.19 -3.36 -9.43
C SER A 32 -7.10 -3.05 -7.92
N PHE A 33 -6.46 -1.92 -7.58
CA PHE A 33 -6.22 -1.48 -6.21
C PHE A 33 -7.50 -1.39 -5.38
N VAL A 34 -8.58 -0.88 -5.98
CA VAL A 34 -9.84 -0.63 -5.30
C VAL A 34 -11.00 -1.11 -6.15
N CYS A 35 -11.80 -2.04 -5.63
CA CYS A 35 -12.98 -2.58 -6.32
C CYS A 35 -14.28 -2.12 -5.65
N ILE A 36 -15.19 -1.55 -6.44
CA ILE A 36 -16.50 -1.09 -6.00
C ILE A 36 -17.57 -2.05 -6.51
N GLU A 37 -18.43 -2.52 -5.60
CA GLU A 37 -19.58 -3.35 -5.94
C GLU A 37 -20.83 -2.50 -6.22
N SER A 38 -21.38 -2.63 -7.42
CA SER A 38 -22.67 -2.03 -7.80
C SER A 38 -23.50 -3.07 -8.56
N MET A 39 -24.10 -2.74 -9.71
CA MET A 39 -24.69 -3.73 -10.62
C MET A 39 -23.65 -4.66 -11.25
N MET A 40 -22.41 -4.17 -11.41
CA MET A 40 -21.23 -4.94 -11.77
C MET A 40 -20.06 -4.49 -10.89
N THR A 41 -19.12 -5.39 -10.64
CA THR A 41 -17.86 -5.05 -9.95
C THR A 41 -16.99 -4.23 -10.88
N VAL A 42 -16.52 -3.07 -10.41
CA VAL A 42 -15.57 -2.23 -11.15
C VAL A 42 -14.34 -2.00 -10.29
N CYS A 43 -13.18 -2.33 -10.83
CA CYS A 43 -11.90 -2.14 -10.15
C CYS A 43 -11.13 -0.97 -10.77
N TYR A 44 -10.55 -0.16 -9.91
CA TYR A 44 -9.74 1.00 -10.25
C TYR A 44 -8.30 0.73 -9.86
N ASN A 45 -7.38 1.11 -10.73
CA ASN A 45 -5.96 1.12 -10.40
C ASN A 45 -5.65 2.28 -9.47
N GLY A 46 -4.53 2.20 -8.77
CA GLY A 46 -4.16 3.26 -7.86
C GLY A 46 -2.74 3.20 -7.36
N SER A 47 -2.39 4.20 -6.57
CA SER A 47 -1.11 4.32 -5.92
C SER A 47 -1.27 4.41 -4.41
N TYR A 48 -0.23 3.96 -3.71
CA TYR A 48 -0.13 4.02 -2.27
C TYR A 48 1.19 4.66 -1.88
N THR A 49 1.17 5.52 -0.88
CA THR A 49 2.37 6.08 -0.27
C THR A 49 2.56 5.46 1.10
N ILE A 50 3.76 4.94 1.36
CA ILE A 50 4.10 4.30 2.63
C ILE A 50 5.37 4.96 3.18
N ARG A 51 5.38 5.17 4.50
CA ARG A 51 6.57 5.54 5.26
C ARG A 51 7.00 4.34 6.11
N ILE A 52 8.29 4.05 6.09
CA ILE A 52 8.92 3.08 6.98
C ILE A 52 9.98 3.80 7.78
N ASP A 53 9.83 3.81 9.09
CA ASP A 53 10.77 4.40 10.04
C ASP A 53 11.54 3.27 10.77
N PHE A 54 12.86 3.38 10.88
CA PHE A 54 13.72 2.37 11.50
C PHE A 54 14.32 2.90 12.80
N LYS A 55 14.20 2.12 13.88
CA LYS A 55 14.74 2.48 15.19
C LYS A 55 14.97 1.25 16.06
N ASP A 56 16.14 1.15 16.68
CA ASP A 56 16.48 0.11 17.68
C ASP A 56 16.18 -1.34 17.22
N GLY A 57 16.54 -1.65 15.96
CA GLY A 57 16.29 -2.97 15.36
C GLY A 57 14.81 -3.27 15.06
N ARG A 58 13.95 -2.25 15.12
CA ARG A 58 12.52 -2.34 14.79
C ARG A 58 12.22 -1.41 13.63
N PHE A 59 11.11 -1.67 12.96
CA PHE A 59 10.55 -0.76 11.97
C PHE A 59 9.10 -0.44 12.30
N LYS A 60 8.67 0.76 11.92
CA LYS A 60 7.26 1.16 11.88
C LYS A 60 6.84 1.25 10.41
N PHE A 61 5.83 0.49 10.02
CA PHE A 61 5.24 0.54 8.68
C PHE A 61 3.96 1.37 8.72
N GLU A 62 3.91 2.47 7.98
CA GLU A 62 2.81 3.43 8.05
C GLU A 62 2.30 3.78 6.65
N PRO A 63 1.10 3.33 6.27
CA PRO A 63 0.38 3.86 5.12
C PRO A 63 0.12 5.36 5.33
N VAL A 64 0.55 6.18 4.37
CA VAL A 64 0.43 7.65 4.43
C VAL A 64 -0.69 8.14 3.54
N ARG A 65 -0.85 7.55 2.34
CA ARG A 65 -1.81 8.02 1.36
C ARG A 65 -2.24 6.89 0.43
N LEU A 66 -3.50 6.89 0.03
CA LEU A 66 -4.05 5.95 -0.94
C LEU A 66 -4.85 6.72 -1.99
N ILE A 67 -4.57 6.50 -3.27
CA ILE A 67 -5.24 7.17 -4.38
C ILE A 67 -5.66 6.10 -5.37
N PHE A 68 -6.89 6.20 -5.88
CA PHE A 68 -7.32 5.41 -7.03
C PHE A 68 -7.78 6.33 -8.16
N ASN A 69 -7.53 5.91 -9.40
CA ASN A 69 -7.88 6.67 -10.59
C ASN A 69 -9.22 6.21 -11.15
N ILE A 70 -10.16 7.13 -11.25
CA ILE A 70 -11.43 6.91 -11.95
C ILE A 70 -11.23 7.38 -13.40
N PRO A 71 -11.36 6.49 -14.41
CA PRO A 71 -11.24 6.85 -15.81
C PRO A 71 -12.39 7.78 -16.25
N PRO A 72 -12.23 8.52 -17.35
CA PRO A 72 -13.29 9.39 -17.84
C PRO A 72 -14.50 8.56 -18.28
N SER A 73 -15.68 9.15 -18.13
CA SER A 73 -16.95 8.62 -18.66
C SER A 73 -17.63 9.65 -19.55
N GLN A 74 -18.74 9.29 -20.18
CA GLN A 74 -19.51 10.18 -21.05
C GLN A 74 -19.84 11.53 -20.38
N ASN A 75 -19.99 11.55 -19.05
CA ASN A 75 -20.44 12.73 -18.30
C ASN A 75 -19.42 13.21 -17.26
N SER A 76 -18.19 12.70 -17.25
CA SER A 76 -17.20 13.06 -16.22
C SER A 76 -15.77 12.89 -16.72
N ALA A 77 -14.91 13.87 -16.44
CA ALA A 77 -13.49 13.75 -16.67
C ALA A 77 -12.85 12.70 -15.76
N ALA A 78 -11.67 12.22 -16.15
CA ALA A 78 -10.84 11.38 -15.30
C ALA A 78 -10.51 12.13 -14.00
N ARG A 79 -10.44 11.40 -12.88
CA ARG A 79 -10.05 12.00 -11.60
C ARG A 79 -9.35 11.02 -10.68
N ASP A 80 -8.39 11.55 -9.94
CA ASP A 80 -7.81 10.87 -8.81
C ASP A 80 -8.70 11.06 -7.58
N THR A 81 -8.99 9.98 -6.89
CA THR A 81 -9.79 9.98 -5.66
C THR A 81 -8.95 9.42 -4.53
N GLU A 82 -8.85 10.20 -3.46
CA GLU A 82 -8.13 9.78 -2.26
C GLU A 82 -9.02 8.87 -1.40
N LEU A 83 -8.48 7.72 -1.02
CA LEU A 83 -9.11 6.83 -0.08
C LEU A 83 -8.69 7.23 1.34
N SER A 84 -9.66 7.68 2.14
CA SER A 84 -9.38 8.08 3.52
C SER A 84 -8.90 6.89 4.35
N LEU A 85 -7.72 7.05 4.95
CA LEU A 85 -7.11 6.17 5.95
C LEU A 85 -7.60 6.46 7.38
N SER A 86 -8.65 7.28 7.54
CA SER A 86 -9.29 7.54 8.83
C SER A 86 -10.01 6.30 9.37
N ASP A 87 -10.88 6.48 10.37
CA ASP A 87 -11.68 5.44 11.02
C ASP A 87 -12.60 4.57 10.12
N GLY A 88 -12.58 4.77 8.80
CA GLY A 88 -13.40 4.02 7.85
C GLY A 88 -14.90 4.28 7.96
N SER A 89 -15.34 5.25 8.78
CA SER A 89 -16.76 5.50 9.09
C SER A 89 -17.62 5.72 7.85
N TYR A 90 -17.08 6.34 6.79
CA TYR A 90 -17.76 6.55 5.51
C TYR A 90 -18.16 5.23 4.82
N MET A 91 -17.48 4.12 5.12
CA MET A 91 -17.80 2.81 4.57
C MET A 91 -19.07 2.21 5.17
N TYR A 92 -19.46 2.68 6.36
CA TYR A 92 -20.58 2.15 7.12
C TYR A 92 -21.80 3.07 7.02
N LYS A 93 -22.98 2.48 7.25
CA LYS A 93 -24.23 3.20 7.48
C LYS A 93 -24.30 3.60 8.96
N ASN A 94 -25.18 4.55 9.30
CA ASN A 94 -25.38 4.99 10.69
C ASN A 94 -25.80 3.86 11.65
N ASN A 95 -26.35 2.76 11.12
CA ASN A 95 -26.70 1.56 11.89
C ASN A 95 -25.55 0.53 11.98
N GLY A 96 -24.31 0.91 11.63
CA GLY A 96 -23.12 0.06 11.68
C GLY A 96 -23.01 -0.97 10.55
N LYS A 97 -23.99 -1.06 9.63
CA LYS A 97 -23.89 -1.98 8.49
C LYS A 97 -22.96 -1.43 7.41
N LEU A 98 -22.04 -2.25 6.92
CA LEU A 98 -21.18 -1.93 5.78
C LEU A 98 -22.04 -1.63 4.54
N ARG A 99 -21.70 -0.57 3.79
CA ARG A 99 -22.35 -0.27 2.52
C ARG A 99 -21.83 -1.26 1.48
N SER A 100 -22.75 -1.81 0.67
CA SER A 100 -22.41 -2.83 -0.34
C SER A 100 -21.26 -2.40 -1.25
N MET A 101 -21.22 -1.12 -1.63
CA MET A 101 -20.18 -0.56 -2.50
C MET A 101 -18.75 -0.65 -1.93
N TYR A 102 -18.61 -0.77 -0.61
CA TYR A 102 -17.34 -0.90 0.09
C TYR A 102 -17.14 -2.31 0.68
N SER A 103 -17.92 -3.30 0.25
CA SER A 103 -17.89 -4.66 0.82
C SER A 103 -16.51 -5.31 0.81
N ARG A 104 -15.69 -4.97 -0.18
CA ARG A 104 -14.34 -5.52 -0.37
C ARG A 104 -13.25 -4.78 0.40
N TYR A 105 -13.45 -3.50 0.69
CA TYR A 105 -12.41 -2.63 1.24
C TYR A 105 -11.83 -3.10 2.57
N PRO A 106 -12.66 -3.59 3.53
CA PRO A 106 -12.14 -4.12 4.79
C PRO A 106 -11.22 -5.33 4.64
N ASN A 107 -11.20 -5.99 3.48
CA ASN A 107 -10.32 -7.13 3.20
C ASN A 107 -9.17 -6.75 2.26
N ASP A 108 -9.49 -6.15 1.12
CA ASP A 108 -8.52 -5.92 0.04
C ASP A 108 -7.42 -4.92 0.45
N VAL A 109 -7.78 -3.85 1.19
CA VAL A 109 -6.80 -2.82 1.60
C VAL A 109 -5.84 -3.35 2.68
N PRO A 110 -6.31 -4.00 3.76
CA PRO A 110 -5.39 -4.63 4.70
C PRO A 110 -4.52 -5.72 4.08
N GLU A 111 -5.05 -6.54 3.16
CA GLU A 111 -4.27 -7.61 2.56
C GLU A 111 -3.09 -7.07 1.75
N LEU A 112 -3.27 -6.00 0.97
CA LEU A 112 -2.15 -5.33 0.28
C LEU A 112 -1.01 -4.98 1.25
N PHE A 113 -1.33 -4.33 2.36
CA PHE A 113 -0.31 -3.93 3.32
C PHE A 113 0.31 -5.13 4.04
N ASN A 114 -0.49 -6.16 4.35
CA ASN A 114 0.01 -7.39 4.93
C ASN A 114 0.98 -8.10 3.99
N GLU A 115 0.69 -8.17 2.70
CA GLU A 115 1.58 -8.74 1.69
C GLU A 115 2.90 -7.96 1.58
N LEU A 116 2.84 -6.63 1.57
CA LEU A 116 4.03 -5.78 1.58
C LEU A 116 4.88 -5.96 2.84
N ILE A 117 4.23 -6.05 4.02
CA ILE A 117 4.92 -6.29 5.30
C ILE A 117 5.55 -7.68 5.30
N ARG A 118 4.84 -8.72 4.84
CA ARG A 118 5.38 -10.09 4.73
C ARG A 118 6.59 -10.12 3.80
N SER A 119 6.50 -9.47 2.64
CA SER A 119 7.62 -9.36 1.68
C SER A 119 8.85 -8.70 2.33
N LEU A 120 8.66 -7.58 3.04
CA LEU A 120 9.73 -6.89 3.74
C LEU A 120 10.35 -7.77 4.84
N LEU A 121 9.54 -8.46 5.63
CA LEU A 121 10.03 -9.35 6.69
C LEU A 121 10.85 -10.49 6.11
N SER A 122 10.35 -11.18 5.08
CA SER A 122 11.09 -12.24 4.41
C SER A 122 12.41 -11.76 3.79
N TYR A 123 12.46 -10.52 3.32
CA TYR A 123 13.70 -9.92 2.84
C TYR A 123 14.73 -9.73 3.97
N ILE A 124 14.29 -9.20 5.11
CA ILE A 124 15.13 -8.99 6.29
C ILE A 124 15.66 -10.34 6.81
N GLU A 125 14.80 -11.36 6.88
CA GLU A 125 15.16 -12.70 7.36
C GLU A 125 16.24 -13.36 6.48
N LYS A 126 16.07 -13.33 5.15
CA LYS A 126 17.07 -13.87 4.21
C LYS A 126 18.44 -13.18 4.33
N GLY A 127 18.44 -11.86 4.53
CA GLY A 127 19.68 -11.11 4.76
C GLY A 127 20.40 -11.55 6.04
N ASN A 128 19.65 -11.89 7.09
CA ASN A 128 20.21 -12.38 8.35
C ASN A 128 20.79 -13.80 8.21
N GLU A 129 20.13 -14.70 7.47
CA GLU A 129 20.62 -16.08 7.22
C GLU A 129 21.92 -16.10 6.40
N GLN A 130 22.10 -15.16 5.47
CA GLN A 130 23.36 -15.03 4.74
C GLN A 130 24.49 -14.52 5.64
N SER A 131 24.20 -13.60 6.57
CA SER A 131 25.21 -13.08 7.51
C SER A 131 25.67 -14.09 8.57
N SER A 132 24.89 -15.14 8.86
CA SER A 132 25.29 -16.20 9.80
C SER A 132 26.14 -17.31 9.17
N ASN A 133 26.29 -17.33 7.85
CA ASN A 133 27.10 -18.32 7.13
C ASN A 133 28.52 -17.82 6.80
N ASP A 134 28.87 -16.59 7.17
CA ASP A 134 30.20 -16.00 6.93
C ASP A 134 31.19 -16.20 8.10
N ASP A 135 30.83 -17.00 9.12
CA ASP A 135 31.79 -17.56 10.08
C ASP A 135 32.30 -18.94 9.57
N TRP A 136 33.19 -18.90 8.57
CA TRP A 136 34.08 -20.03 8.26
C TRP A 136 35.47 -19.56 7.85
#